data_AF-C6L808-F1
#
_entry.id   AF-C6L808-F1
#
_cell.length_a   1.000
_cell.length_b   1.000
_cell.length_c   1.000
_cell.angle_alpha   90.00
_cell.angle_beta   90.00
_cell.angle_gamma   90.00
#
_symmetry.space_group_name_H-M   'P 1'
#
loop_
_entity.id
_entity.type
_entity.pdbx_description
1 polymer ?
#
loop_
_entity_poly.entity_id
_entity_poly.type
_entity_poly.pdbx_seq_one_letter_code
_entity_poly.pdbx_strand_id
1 'polypeptide(L)'
;NDWYDREIDAINEPYRPIPSGAISENEVITQIWVLLLGGLGLAGLLDVWAGHDFPTVFYLALGGSLLSYIYSAPPLKLKQNGWIGNFALGASYISLPWWAGQALFGTLTPDIIVLTLLYSIAGLGIAIVNDFKSVEGDRALGLQSLPVAFGAETAKWIC
;
A
#
# COMPACT_ATOMS: atom_id res chain seq x y z
N ASN A 1 -4.04 3.09 -7.78
CA ASN A 1 -2.87 2.34 -8.27
C ASN A 1 -2.87 2.34 -9.80
N ASP A 2 -3.85 1.67 -10.40
CA ASP A 2 -3.97 1.41 -11.84
C ASP A 2 -3.88 2.67 -12.72
N TRP A 3 -4.51 3.78 -12.29
CA TRP A 3 -4.44 5.05 -13.02
C TRP A 3 -3.00 5.54 -13.26
N TYR A 4 -2.12 5.38 -12.27
CA TYR A 4 -0.72 5.81 -12.34
C TYR A 4 0.21 4.77 -12.98
N ASP A 5 -0.30 3.58 -13.30
CA ASP A 5 0.43 2.51 -14.00
C ASP A 5 -0.07 2.28 -15.42
N ARG A 6 -1.11 3.00 -15.87
CA ARG A 6 -1.74 2.85 -17.19
C ARG A 6 -0.75 2.77 -18.36
N GLU A 7 0.37 3.50 -18.32
CA GLU A 7 1.39 3.49 -19.38
C GLU A 7 2.21 2.20 -19.39
N ILE A 8 2.54 1.67 -18.21
CA ILE A 8 3.25 0.39 -18.05
C ILE A 8 2.29 -0.75 -18.38
N ASP A 9 1.06 -0.68 -17.87
CA ASP A 9 0.01 -1.64 -18.13
C ASP A 9 -0.38 -1.68 -19.62
N ALA A 10 -0.32 -0.56 -20.35
CA ALA A 10 -0.53 -0.55 -21.79
C ALA A 10 0.51 -1.39 -22.56
N ILE A 11 1.72 -1.53 -22.02
CA ILE A 11 2.79 -2.34 -22.63
C ILE A 11 2.62 -3.81 -22.23
N ASN A 12 2.42 -4.08 -20.94
CA ASN A 12 2.45 -5.44 -20.39
C ASN A 12 1.09 -6.16 -20.49
N GLU A 13 0.00 -5.43 -20.25
CA GLU A 13 -1.35 -5.97 -20.13
C GLU A 13 -2.39 -5.04 -20.81
N PRO A 14 -2.31 -4.85 -22.14
CA PRO A 14 -3.09 -3.86 -22.89
C PRO A 14 -4.61 -4.07 -22.81
N TYR A 15 -5.05 -5.27 -22.41
CA TYR A 15 -6.46 -5.62 -22.24
C TYR A 15 -7.07 -5.11 -20.93
N ARG A 16 -6.27 -4.56 -20.00
CA ARG A 16 -6.79 -3.98 -18.76
C ARG A 16 -7.79 -2.85 -19.04
N PRO A 17 -8.76 -2.59 -18.14
CA PRO A 17 -9.83 -1.63 -18.41
C PRO A 17 -9.37 -0.22 -18.78
N ILE A 18 -8.33 0.31 -18.11
CA ILE A 18 -7.81 1.66 -18.38
C ILE A 18 -7.02 1.72 -19.69
N PRO A 19 -5.99 0.87 -19.93
CA PRO A 19 -5.24 0.91 -21.19
C PRO A 19 -6.06 0.56 -22.43
N SER A 20 -7.03 -0.36 -22.31
CA SER A 20 -7.90 -0.75 -23.43
C SER A 20 -8.94 0.31 -23.80
N GLY A 21 -9.12 1.34 -22.95
CA GLY A 21 -10.17 2.34 -23.10
C GLY A 21 -11.58 1.82 -22.80
N ALA A 22 -11.71 0.63 -22.18
CA ALA A 22 -13.00 0.09 -21.77
C ALA A 22 -13.68 0.94 -20.68
N ILE A 23 -12.89 1.69 -19.91
CA ILE A 23 -13.37 2.76 -19.02
C ILE A 23 -12.70 4.08 -19.40
N SER A 24 -13.47 5.16 -19.38
CA SER A 24 -12.99 6.50 -19.64
C SER A 24 -12.23 7.09 -18.45
N GLU A 25 -11.36 8.06 -18.71
CA GLU A 25 -10.65 8.82 -17.68
C GLU A 25 -11.61 9.45 -16.65
N ASN A 26 -12.74 9.98 -17.12
CA ASN A 26 -13.75 10.57 -16.25
C ASN A 26 -14.38 9.53 -15.30
N GLU A 27 -14.60 8.30 -15.76
CA GLU A 27 -15.11 7.21 -14.90
C GLU A 27 -14.08 6.84 -13.83
N VAL A 28 -12.79 6.77 -14.19
CA VAL A 28 -11.71 6.49 -13.22
C VAL A 28 -11.60 7.60 -12.18
N ILE A 29 -11.57 8.86 -12.61
CA ILE A 29 -11.50 10.02 -11.70
C ILE A 29 -12.73 10.05 -10.79
N THR A 30 -13.92 9.79 -11.33
CA THR A 30 -15.16 9.70 -10.55
C THR A 30 -15.06 8.60 -9.51
N GLN A 31 -14.58 7.41 -9.89
CA GLN A 31 -14.40 6.29 -8.97
C GLN A 31 -13.41 6.63 -7.84
N ILE A 32 -12.29 7.29 -8.15
CA ILE A 32 -11.31 7.73 -7.16
C ILE A 32 -11.97 8.64 -6.11
N TRP A 33 -12.70 9.66 -6.56
CA TRP A 33 -13.36 10.60 -5.64
C TRP A 33 -14.50 9.97 -4.86
N VAL A 34 -15.32 9.13 -5.50
CA VAL A 34 -16.42 8.41 -4.82
C VAL A 34 -15.88 7.49 -3.74
N LEU A 35 -14.83 6.71 -4.02
CA LEU A 35 -14.23 5.81 -3.03
C LEU A 35 -13.51 6.58 -1.91
N LEU A 36 -12.79 7.65 -2.25
CA LEU A 36 -12.10 8.47 -1.26
C LEU A 36 -13.09 9.18 -0.33
N LEU A 37 -14.00 9.97 -0.89
CA LEU A 37 -14.98 10.73 -0.10
C LEU A 37 -15.98 9.81 0.59
N GLY A 38 -16.40 8.72 -0.06
CA GLY A 38 -17.25 7.71 0.53
C GLY A 38 -16.58 6.97 1.69
N GLY A 39 -15.30 6.60 1.54
CA GLY A 39 -14.51 5.97 2.59
C GLY A 39 -14.26 6.90 3.79
N LEU A 40 -13.88 8.16 3.54
CA LEU A 40 -13.70 9.16 4.59
C LEU A 40 -15.04 9.51 5.27
N GLY A 41 -16.11 9.64 4.50
CA GLY A 41 -17.45 9.88 5.04
C GLY A 41 -17.93 8.73 5.92
N LEU A 42 -17.74 7.48 5.47
CA LEU A 42 -18.06 6.30 6.27
C LEU A 42 -17.22 6.24 7.55
N ALA A 43 -15.92 6.53 7.48
CA ALA A 43 -15.04 6.57 8.64
C ALA A 43 -15.52 7.60 9.69
N GLY A 44 -15.92 8.80 9.24
CA GLY A 44 -16.49 9.82 10.14
C GLY A 44 -17.84 9.42 10.73
N LEU A 45 -18.71 8.77 9.96
CA LEU A 45 -19.97 8.22 10.49
C LEU A 45 -19.73 7.14 11.53
N LEU A 46 -18.70 6.32 11.34
CA LEU A 46 -18.31 5.28 12.29
C LEU A 46 -17.74 5.87 13.58
N ASP A 47 -16.97 6.95 13.52
CA ASP A 47 -16.52 7.69 14.72
C ASP A 47 -17.72 8.22 15.54
N VAL A 48 -18.73 8.78 14.86
CA VAL A 48 -19.97 9.26 15.52
C VAL A 48 -20.74 8.09 16.12
N TRP A 49 -20.88 6.99 15.38
CA TRP A 49 -21.59 5.79 15.85
C TRP A 49 -20.90 5.15 17.07
N ALA A 50 -19.56 5.11 17.08
CA ALA A 50 -18.77 4.58 18.19
C ALA A 50 -18.70 5.55 19.38
N GLY A 51 -19.15 6.79 19.22
CA GLY A 51 -19.14 7.81 20.28
C GLY A 51 -17.73 8.32 20.61
N HIS A 52 -16.84 8.39 19.62
CA HIS A 52 -15.47 8.86 19.84
C HIS A 52 -15.43 10.38 20.11
N ASP A 53 -14.74 10.79 21.17
CA ASP A 53 -14.45 12.21 21.45
C ASP A 53 -13.52 12.84 20.40
N PHE A 54 -12.68 12.01 19.77
CA PHE A 54 -11.76 12.39 18.70
C PHE A 54 -11.93 11.43 17.51
N PRO A 55 -12.08 11.92 16.27
CA PRO A 55 -12.46 11.11 15.11
C PRO A 55 -11.26 10.27 14.60
N THR A 56 -10.90 9.27 15.39
CA THR A 56 -9.72 8.45 15.22
C THR A 56 -9.79 7.64 13.93
N VAL A 57 -10.96 7.08 13.62
CA VAL A 57 -11.16 6.24 12.43
C VAL A 57 -11.06 7.08 11.16
N PHE A 58 -11.62 8.29 11.17
CA PHE A 58 -11.46 9.26 10.09
C PHE A 58 -9.99 9.59 9.83
N TYR A 59 -9.22 9.91 10.86
CA TYR A 59 -7.80 10.23 10.69
C TYR A 59 -6.95 9.02 10.26
N LEU A 60 -7.30 7.81 10.71
CA LEU A 60 -6.70 6.57 10.20
C LEU A 60 -7.01 6.37 8.72
N ALA A 61 -8.26 6.56 8.29
CA ALA A 61 -8.67 6.46 6.90
C ALA A 61 -8.01 7.53 6.02
N LEU A 62 -7.86 8.75 6.53
CA LEU A 62 -7.16 9.85 5.86
C LEU A 62 -5.67 9.53 5.70
N GLY A 63 -5.02 9.08 6.77
CA GLY A 63 -3.61 8.66 6.74
C GLY A 63 -3.37 7.49 5.80
N GLY A 64 -4.25 6.48 5.82
CA GLY A 64 -4.21 5.35 4.89
C GLY A 64 -4.43 5.76 3.43
N SER A 65 -5.34 6.69 3.18
CA SER A 65 -5.59 7.24 1.85
C SER A 65 -4.39 8.04 1.34
N LEU A 66 -3.77 8.84 2.21
CA LEU A 66 -2.53 9.55 1.89
C LEU A 66 -1.43 8.55 1.56
N LEU A 67 -1.22 7.51 2.39
CA LEU A 67 -0.24 6.45 2.17
C LEU A 67 -0.46 5.74 0.81
N SER A 68 -1.71 5.41 0.48
CA SER A 68 -2.09 4.82 -0.82
C SER A 68 -1.74 5.73 -2.00
N TYR A 69 -1.96 7.04 -1.84
CA TYR A 69 -1.58 8.05 -2.82
C TYR A 69 -0.06 8.12 -2.99
N ILE A 70 0.72 8.34 -1.92
CA ILE A 70 2.20 8.43 -2.02
C ILE A 70 2.85 7.12 -2.47
N TYR A 71 2.19 5.97 -2.23
CA TYR A 71 2.62 4.68 -2.76
C TYR A 71 2.51 4.62 -4.30
N SER A 72 1.42 5.17 -4.87
CA SER A 72 1.11 5.01 -6.29
C SER A 72 1.49 6.20 -7.18
N ALA A 73 1.47 7.42 -6.63
CA ALA A 73 1.46 8.67 -7.37
C ALA A 73 2.78 9.47 -7.19
N PRO A 74 3.19 10.27 -8.20
CA PRO A 74 4.29 11.21 -8.04
C PRO A 74 3.96 12.31 -7.02
N PRO A 75 4.97 12.91 -6.35
CA PRO A 75 6.41 12.79 -6.66
C PRO A 75 7.12 11.60 -6.00
N LEU A 76 6.52 10.96 -4.99
CA LEU A 76 7.19 9.91 -4.21
C LEU A 76 7.11 8.52 -4.87
N LYS A 77 5.91 8.13 -5.35
CA LYS A 77 5.62 6.84 -6.00
C LYS A 77 6.39 5.67 -5.36
N LEU A 78 6.21 5.46 -4.04
CA LEU A 78 7.05 4.58 -3.21
C LEU A 78 7.23 3.17 -3.78
N LYS A 79 6.24 2.65 -4.51
CA LYS A 79 6.30 1.33 -5.15
C LYS A 79 7.45 1.18 -6.17
N GLN A 80 8.03 2.27 -6.65
CA GLN A 80 9.25 2.23 -7.48
C GLN A 80 10.50 1.83 -6.67
N ASN A 81 10.49 2.03 -5.36
CA ASN A 81 11.53 1.57 -4.46
C ASN A 81 11.11 0.24 -3.84
N GLY A 82 11.81 -0.85 -4.17
CA GLY A 82 11.47 -2.19 -3.68
C GLY A 82 11.42 -2.28 -2.14
N TRP A 83 12.24 -1.55 -1.41
CA TRP A 83 12.24 -1.60 0.04
C TRP A 83 11.10 -0.80 0.66
N ILE A 84 11.05 0.48 0.33
CA ILE A 84 10.09 1.42 0.95
C ILE A 84 8.67 1.09 0.48
N GLY A 85 8.52 0.71 -0.79
CA GLY A 85 7.27 0.24 -1.36
C GLY A 85 6.75 -1.01 -0.66
N ASN A 86 7.59 -2.04 -0.50
CA ASN A 86 7.18 -3.29 0.15
C ASN A 86 6.82 -3.10 1.62
N PHE A 87 7.56 -2.26 2.36
CA PHE A 87 7.21 -1.94 3.73
C PHE A 87 5.91 -1.13 3.83
N ALA A 88 5.74 -0.09 3.00
CA ALA A 88 4.51 0.70 2.95
C ALA A 88 3.29 -0.19 2.63
N LEU A 89 3.46 -1.14 1.71
CA LEU A 89 2.45 -2.14 1.38
C LEU A 89 2.13 -3.02 2.59
N GLY A 90 3.13 -3.65 3.20
CA GLY A 90 2.96 -4.51 4.38
C GLY A 90 2.28 -3.79 5.55
N ALA A 91 2.73 -2.58 5.86
CA ALA A 91 2.14 -1.72 6.90
C ALA A 91 0.68 -1.36 6.57
N SER A 92 0.36 -1.11 5.31
CA SER A 92 -1.02 -0.81 4.90
C SER A 92 -1.96 -2.01 4.98
N TYR A 93 -1.46 -3.24 4.83
CA TYR A 93 -2.27 -4.46 4.91
C TYR A 93 -2.42 -5.01 6.33
N ILE A 94 -1.46 -4.73 7.22
CA ILE A 94 -1.42 -5.29 8.57
C ILE A 94 -1.78 -4.23 9.60
N SER A 95 -0.98 -3.17 9.73
CA SER A 95 -1.18 -2.15 10.77
C SER A 95 -2.49 -1.39 10.60
N LEU A 96 -2.75 -0.83 9.41
CA LEU A 96 -3.92 0.06 9.22
C LEU A 96 -5.27 -0.64 9.52
N PRO A 97 -5.56 -1.85 9.00
CA PRO A 97 -6.82 -2.53 9.32
C PRO A 97 -6.92 -2.91 10.80
N TRP A 98 -5.80 -3.30 11.41
CA TRP A 98 -5.76 -3.62 12.84
C TRP A 98 -6.06 -2.39 13.69
N TRP A 99 -5.47 -1.24 13.35
CA TRP A 99 -5.71 0.02 14.04
C TRP A 99 -7.15 0.47 13.89
N ALA A 100 -7.72 0.39 12.68
CA ALA A 100 -9.12 0.71 12.45
C ALA A 100 -10.06 -0.19 13.24
N GLY A 101 -9.78 -1.50 13.29
CA GLY A 101 -10.57 -2.46 14.08
C GLY A 101 -10.50 -2.19 15.58
N GLN A 102 -9.30 -1.92 16.12
CA GLN A 102 -9.12 -1.60 17.53
C GLN A 102 -9.70 -0.23 17.89
N ALA A 103 -9.63 0.75 16.99
CA ALA A 103 -10.28 2.03 17.18
C ALA A 103 -11.80 1.88 17.26
N LEU A 104 -12.42 0.98 16.47
CA LEU A 104 -13.88 0.84 16.44
C LEU A 104 -14.46 -0.08 17.50
N PHE A 105 -13.77 -1.18 17.82
CA PHE A 105 -14.34 -2.27 18.61
C PHE A 105 -13.55 -2.56 19.90
N GLY A 106 -12.44 -1.85 20.12
CA GLY A 106 -11.56 -2.07 21.25
C GLY A 106 -10.92 -0.77 21.73
N THR A 107 -9.64 -0.85 22.08
CA THR A 107 -8.86 0.31 22.50
C THR A 107 -7.55 0.32 21.73
N LEU A 108 -7.33 1.37 20.94
CA LEU A 108 -6.08 1.55 20.22
C LEU A 108 -5.01 2.09 21.18
N THR A 109 -4.18 1.19 21.71
CA THR A 109 -3.08 1.55 22.62
C THR A 109 -1.73 1.63 21.91
N PRO A 110 -0.75 2.38 22.45
CA PRO A 110 0.59 2.49 21.85
C PRO A 110 1.31 1.14 21.66
N ASP A 111 1.11 0.18 22.56
CA ASP A 111 1.66 -1.17 22.45
C ASP A 111 1.10 -1.93 21.24
N ILE A 112 -0.20 -1.82 20.97
CA ILE A 112 -0.82 -2.39 19.76
C ILE A 112 -0.26 -1.72 18.51
N ILE A 113 -0.13 -0.39 18.52
CA ILE A 113 0.43 0.38 17.39
C ILE A 113 1.85 -0.11 17.07
N VAL A 114 2.72 -0.18 18.08
CA VAL A 114 4.11 -0.62 17.91
C VAL A 114 4.17 -2.09 17.49
N LEU A 115 3.41 -2.97 18.15
CA LEU A 115 3.42 -4.40 17.85
C LEU A 115 3.00 -4.68 16.40
N THR A 116 1.93 -4.05 15.94
CA THR A 116 1.43 -4.26 14.58
C THR A 116 2.34 -3.64 13.52
N LEU A 117 3.03 -2.52 13.82
CA LEU A 117 4.08 -1.97 12.93
C LEU A 117 5.28 -2.91 12.81
N LEU A 118 5.74 -3.44 13.95
CA LEU A 118 6.81 -4.45 13.95
C LEU A 118 6.37 -5.71 13.20
N TYR A 119 5.13 -6.14 13.40
CA TYR A 119 4.58 -7.27 12.66
C TYR A 119 4.47 -7.01 11.16
N SER A 120 4.25 -5.75 10.76
CA SER A 120 4.25 -5.35 9.35
C SER A 120 5.62 -5.49 8.68
N ILE A 121 6.72 -5.51 9.45
CA ILE A 121 8.06 -5.86 8.94
C ILE A 121 8.08 -7.32 8.46
N ALA A 122 7.28 -8.23 9.04
CA ALA A 122 7.17 -9.59 8.50
C ALA A 122 6.61 -9.59 7.06
N GLY A 123 5.77 -8.60 6.72
CA GLY A 123 5.31 -8.38 5.34
C GLY A 123 6.45 -8.00 4.38
N LEU A 124 7.46 -7.27 4.85
CA LEU A 124 8.70 -7.03 4.09
C LEU A 124 9.44 -8.34 3.83
N GLY A 125 9.49 -9.25 4.81
CA GLY A 125 10.10 -10.57 4.64
C GLY A 125 9.50 -11.38 3.48
N ILE A 126 8.17 -11.34 3.31
CA ILE A 126 7.50 -11.99 2.17
C ILE A 126 7.97 -11.40 0.84
N ALA A 127 8.08 -10.07 0.77
CA ALA A 127 8.49 -9.39 -0.44
C ALA A 127 9.97 -9.68 -0.76
N ILE A 128 10.85 -9.69 0.23
CA ILE A 128 12.24 -10.08 0.04
C ILE A 128 12.34 -11.54 -0.44
N VAL A 129 11.56 -12.47 0.13
CA VAL A 129 11.52 -13.86 -0.36
C VAL A 129 11.06 -13.96 -1.81
N ASN A 130 10.19 -13.05 -2.27
CA ASN A 130 9.79 -12.98 -3.68
C ASN A 130 10.89 -12.39 -4.58
N ASP A 131 11.69 -11.44 -4.09
CA ASP A 131 12.87 -10.93 -4.81
C ASP A 131 13.87 -12.07 -5.11
N PHE A 132 14.01 -13.05 -4.21
CA PHE A 132 14.85 -14.24 -4.46
C PHE A 132 14.39 -15.09 -5.64
N LYS A 133 13.10 -15.05 -5.98
CA LYS A 133 12.56 -15.79 -7.14
C LYS A 133 12.70 -15.01 -8.44
N SER A 134 12.87 -13.70 -8.37
CA SER A 134 12.83 -12.78 -9.52
C SER A 134 14.19 -12.18 -9.89
N VAL A 135 15.28 -12.60 -9.21
CA VAL A 135 16.67 -12.12 -9.42
C VAL A 135 17.07 -11.97 -10.88
N GLU A 136 16.78 -12.97 -11.72
CA GLU A 136 17.16 -12.97 -13.13
C GLU A 136 16.40 -11.91 -13.93
N GLY A 137 15.09 -11.77 -13.67
CA GLY A 137 14.23 -10.76 -14.28
C GLY A 137 14.58 -9.35 -13.81
N ASP A 138 14.78 -9.17 -12.50
CA ASP A 138 15.16 -7.90 -11.90
C ASP A 138 16.50 -7.39 -12.46
N ARG A 139 17.48 -8.29 -12.61
CA ARG A 139 18.78 -7.97 -13.21
C ARG A 139 18.63 -7.56 -14.67
N ALA A 140 17.79 -8.24 -15.44
CA ALA A 140 17.54 -7.90 -16.85
C ALA A 140 16.83 -6.54 -17.01
N LEU A 141 16.02 -6.15 -16.03
CA LEU A 141 15.28 -4.88 -16.00
C LEU A 141 16.05 -3.74 -15.30
N GLY A 142 17.25 -3.99 -14.79
CA GLY A 142 18.07 -3.00 -14.08
C GLY A 142 17.57 -2.64 -12.68
N LEU A 143 16.68 -3.45 -12.10
CA LEU A 143 16.15 -3.26 -10.75
C LEU A 143 17.21 -3.69 -9.70
N GLN A 144 17.29 -2.94 -8.61
CA GLN A 144 18.24 -3.19 -7.51
C GLN A 144 17.54 -3.89 -6.35
N SER A 145 16.94 -5.06 -6.60
CA SER A 145 16.38 -5.90 -5.53
C SER A 145 17.49 -6.45 -4.62
N LEU A 146 17.13 -6.85 -3.41
CA LEU A 146 18.06 -7.28 -2.37
C LEU A 146 19.09 -8.35 -2.84
N PRO A 147 18.66 -9.46 -3.48
CA PRO A 147 19.58 -10.45 -4.02
C PRO A 147 20.39 -9.96 -5.25
N VAL A 148 19.92 -8.95 -5.99
CA VAL A 148 20.67 -8.35 -7.11
C VAL A 148 21.77 -7.42 -6.60
N ALA A 149 21.47 -6.58 -5.59
CA ALA A 149 22.38 -5.60 -5.02
C ALA A 149 23.45 -6.23 -4.12
N PHE A 150 23.08 -7.20 -3.28
CA PHE A 150 23.98 -7.79 -2.28
C PHE A 150 24.43 -9.22 -2.62
N GLY A 151 23.86 -9.82 -3.67
CA GLY A 151 24.05 -11.23 -3.99
C GLY A 151 23.17 -12.13 -3.13
N ALA A 152 22.77 -13.28 -3.67
CA ALA A 152 21.82 -14.18 -3.03
C ALA A 152 22.31 -14.68 -1.65
N GLU A 153 23.61 -14.96 -1.47
CA GLU A 153 24.13 -15.45 -0.18
C GLU A 153 24.08 -14.39 0.92
N THR A 154 24.47 -13.15 0.64
CA THR A 154 24.41 -12.07 1.64
C THR A 154 22.96 -11.66 1.90
N ALA A 155 22.12 -11.63 0.86
CA ALA A 155 20.72 -11.30 1.01
C ALA A 155 19.98 -12.26 1.94
N LYS A 156 20.37 -13.55 2.02
CA LYS A 156 19.73 -14.54 2.91
C LYS A 156 19.86 -14.18 4.38
N TRP A 157 20.95 -13.52 4.76
CA TRP A 157 21.23 -13.10 6.13
C TRP A 157 20.60 -11.76 6.51
N ILE A 158 20.16 -10.99 5.52
CA ILE A 158 19.46 -9.70 5.71
C ILE A 158 17.95 -9.93 5.93
N CYS A 159 17.44 -11.08 5.50
CA CYS A 159 16.06 -11.54 5.72
C CYS A 159 15.88 -12.12 7.14
#